data_AF-A0AA35RWU2-F1
#
_entry.id   AF-A0AA35RWU2-F1
#
_cell.length_a   1.000
_cell.length_b   1.000
_cell.length_c   1.000
_cell.angle_alpha   90.00
_cell.angle_beta   90.00
_cell.angle_gamma   90.00
#
_symmetry.space_group_name_H-M   'P 1'
#
loop_
_entity.id
_entity.type
_entity.pdbx_description
1 polymer ?
#
loop_
_entity_poly.entity_id
_entity_poly.type
_entity_poly.pdbx_seq_one_letter_code
_entity_poly.pdbx_strand_id
1 'polypeptide(L)'
;MTSWRGDSASTVMMTPLRHLQSSKFRNTLLDTWSVGDDVILCDHHMTIMCQEPAPRILALSENCIIERDPSTYIVVTIRPLSEVFALIRYTNDPQRFSIEYVNGIVRKYSATERDALLCSILDGVRASGNRDICVKMTRTNRGQRLGPLHLPVEEEVESQYLKYLVNTPPSVQFHEAVEKFNSNVAYSGLKHAVSSEGIFSENKEKLINGSLTALLMKEGDQNSLPNDRLEEQFHALRRLVASKAGYEAFTSLTNFREIVGKKVVRALRRKDDGISHACVDFLCALMQPMHDNYDLRQEQMNKSSLLSSKPFLEMVLEPLKTHVQLGTGALVVSSILDFFTFAVCPPYSETTEAEKFDMVLELISGLGRTVFKLFQHPSLAIVEAAGLVMKAIIEEGTPEMAKKMQDLALAEGALPRHLHTSLFTASSDNRLLTHRSEVNS
;
A
#
# COMPACT_ATOMS: atom_id res chain seq x y z
N MET A 1 23.67 -34.53 40.62
CA MET A 1 24.94 -34.86 39.94
C MET A 1 24.79 -34.42 38.50
N THR A 2 25.10 -33.15 38.21
CA THR A 2 26.38 -32.63 37.61
C THR A 2 26.36 -32.79 36.08
N SER A 3 26.58 -31.76 35.25
CA SER A 3 27.06 -30.40 35.48
C SER A 3 26.80 -29.49 34.27
N TRP A 4 26.62 -28.20 34.57
CA TRP A 4 26.74 -27.04 33.70
C TRP A 4 28.21 -26.64 33.40
N ARG A 5 28.37 -25.74 32.41
CA ARG A 5 29.52 -24.90 31.96
C ARG A 5 30.18 -25.38 30.66
N GLY A 6 30.45 -24.55 29.64
CA GLY A 6 30.29 -23.11 29.46
C GLY A 6 31.11 -22.65 28.24
N ASP A 7 30.52 -21.71 27.48
CA ASP A 7 31.05 -20.69 26.56
C ASP A 7 32.45 -20.79 25.94
N SER A 8 32.51 -20.58 24.62
CA SER A 8 33.31 -19.46 24.09
C SER A 8 32.71 -18.88 22.81
N ALA A 9 32.67 -17.55 22.81
CA ALA A 9 32.10 -16.68 21.80
C ALA A 9 32.85 -16.73 20.46
N SER A 10 32.10 -16.68 19.37
CA SER A 10 32.55 -16.01 18.14
C SER A 10 31.40 -15.13 17.64
N THR A 11 31.56 -13.85 17.95
CA THR A 11 30.81 -12.70 17.44
C THR A 11 30.82 -12.72 15.91
N VAL A 12 29.75 -13.25 15.30
CA VAL A 12 29.44 -12.98 13.89
C VAL A 12 28.51 -11.77 13.88
N MET A 13 29.04 -10.65 13.38
CA MET A 13 28.30 -9.41 13.15
C MET A 13 26.97 -9.71 12.43
N MET A 14 25.85 -9.49 13.12
CA MET A 14 24.54 -9.37 12.50
C MET A 14 24.53 -8.11 11.62
N THR A 15 24.81 -8.31 10.32
CA THR A 15 24.51 -7.33 9.26
C THR A 15 23.04 -7.54 8.82
N PRO A 16 22.27 -6.47 8.50
CA PRO A 16 20.82 -6.55 8.45
C PRO A 16 20.33 -7.34 7.23
N LEU A 17 19.76 -8.52 7.51
CA LEU A 17 19.30 -9.54 6.55
C LEU A 17 18.04 -9.18 5.72
N ARG A 18 17.58 -7.93 5.68
CA ARG A 18 16.26 -7.59 5.11
C ARG A 18 16.24 -6.99 3.71
N HIS A 19 17.36 -6.41 3.23
CA HIS A 19 17.48 -6.05 1.81
C HIS A 19 17.52 -7.28 0.89
N LEU A 20 17.90 -8.43 1.45
CA LEU A 20 17.89 -9.71 0.76
C LEU A 20 16.57 -10.46 0.92
N GLN A 21 15.67 -10.13 1.84
CA GLN A 21 14.45 -10.92 2.04
C GLN A 21 13.30 -10.51 1.11
N SER A 22 13.20 -9.26 0.64
CA SER A 22 12.23 -8.95 -0.45
C SER A 22 12.60 -9.63 -1.77
N SER A 23 13.90 -9.81 -2.05
CA SER A 23 14.38 -10.56 -3.22
C SER A 23 14.52 -12.07 -2.97
N LYS A 24 14.85 -12.53 -1.74
CA LYS A 24 14.91 -13.96 -1.37
C LYS A 24 13.54 -14.56 -1.08
N PHE A 25 12.53 -13.82 -0.64
CA PHE A 25 11.17 -14.38 -0.58
C PHE A 25 10.66 -14.68 -2.00
N ARG A 26 11.08 -13.89 -3.00
CA ARG A 26 10.90 -14.22 -4.42
C ARG A 26 11.82 -15.36 -4.89
N ASN A 27 13.06 -15.46 -4.41
CA ASN A 27 14.04 -16.43 -4.93
C ASN A 27 14.18 -17.77 -4.17
N THR A 28 13.58 -17.98 -3.00
CA THR A 28 13.85 -19.19 -2.18
C THR A 28 12.67 -20.15 -2.01
N LEU A 29 11.48 -19.82 -2.55
CA LEU A 29 10.32 -20.74 -2.57
C LEU A 29 9.57 -20.76 -3.91
N LEU A 30 10.17 -20.19 -4.95
CA LEU A 30 9.58 -20.03 -6.27
C LEU A 30 10.73 -20.07 -7.28
N ASP A 31 11.18 -21.28 -7.61
CA ASP A 31 12.16 -21.49 -8.68
C ASP A 31 11.65 -20.83 -9.97
N THR A 32 12.34 -19.77 -10.40
CA THR A 32 12.27 -19.16 -11.74
C THR A 32 10.88 -18.74 -12.23
N TRP A 33 10.39 -17.60 -11.76
CA TRP A 33 9.30 -16.86 -12.42
C TRP A 33 9.87 -15.62 -13.09
N SER A 34 9.91 -15.63 -14.42
CA SER A 34 10.07 -14.42 -15.22
C SER A 34 8.71 -13.73 -15.30
N VAL A 35 8.59 -12.50 -14.79
CA VAL A 35 7.36 -11.71 -14.93
C VAL A 35 7.25 -11.34 -16.40
N GLY A 36 6.33 -11.97 -17.12
CA GLY A 36 6.02 -11.54 -18.49
C GLY A 36 5.22 -10.24 -18.48
N ASP A 37 5.31 -9.51 -19.58
CA ASP A 37 4.68 -8.20 -19.78
C ASP A 37 3.18 -8.21 -19.41
N ASP A 38 2.81 -7.49 -18.34
CA ASP A 38 1.41 -7.19 -18.02
C ASP A 38 0.91 -6.14 -19.02
N VAL A 39 0.03 -6.53 -19.94
CA VAL A 39 -0.54 -5.59 -20.91
C VAL A 39 -1.88 -5.06 -20.39
N ILE A 40 -1.93 -3.77 -20.05
CA ILE A 40 -3.13 -3.08 -19.57
C ILE A 40 -3.52 -1.99 -20.58
N LEU A 41 -4.57 -2.25 -21.36
CA LEU A 41 -5.05 -1.29 -22.37
C LEU A 41 -5.47 0.05 -21.71
N CYS A 42 -4.89 1.16 -22.19
CA CYS A 42 -5.34 2.51 -21.87
C CYS A 42 -6.10 3.08 -23.08
N ASP A 43 -7.37 3.41 -22.90
CA ASP A 43 -8.17 3.87 -24.04
C ASP A 43 -7.64 5.18 -24.63
N HIS A 44 -7.08 6.11 -23.82
CA HIS A 44 -6.57 7.39 -24.33
C HIS A 44 -5.39 7.96 -23.53
N HIS A 45 -4.35 8.46 -24.22
CA HIS A 45 -3.27 9.28 -23.68
C HIS A 45 -3.42 10.74 -24.12
N MET A 46 -3.34 11.68 -23.17
CA MET A 46 -3.43 13.12 -23.42
C MET A 46 -2.11 13.80 -23.02
N THR A 47 -1.33 14.27 -24.00
CA THR A 47 -0.08 15.04 -23.75
C THR A 47 -0.25 16.50 -24.12
N ILE A 48 0.48 17.40 -23.46
CA ILE A 48 0.55 18.84 -23.82
C ILE A 48 1.01 19.06 -25.28
N MET A 49 1.80 18.14 -25.84
CA MET A 49 2.34 18.20 -27.21
C MET A 49 1.45 17.52 -28.25
N CYS A 50 0.39 16.82 -27.85
CA CYS A 50 -0.53 16.14 -28.76
C CYS A 50 -1.90 16.80 -28.62
N GLN A 51 -2.29 17.57 -29.64
CA GLN A 51 -3.55 18.34 -29.62
C GLN A 51 -4.80 17.45 -29.58
N GLU A 52 -4.65 16.14 -29.83
CA GLU A 52 -5.75 15.17 -29.77
C GLU A 52 -5.40 13.95 -28.88
N PRO A 53 -6.35 13.40 -28.12
CA PRO A 53 -6.17 12.18 -27.36
C PRO A 53 -5.83 11.02 -28.30
N ALA A 54 -4.71 10.33 -28.08
CA ALA A 54 -4.30 9.21 -28.91
C ALA A 54 -4.43 7.88 -28.12
N PRO A 55 -4.99 6.82 -28.71
CA PRO A 55 -5.14 5.54 -28.02
C PRO A 55 -3.77 4.88 -27.79
N ARG A 56 -3.57 4.23 -26.64
CA ARG A 56 -2.28 3.64 -26.26
C ARG A 56 -2.45 2.31 -25.52
N ILE A 57 -1.67 1.31 -25.90
CA ILE A 57 -1.54 0.12 -25.06
C ILE A 57 -0.53 0.47 -23.96
N LEU A 58 -0.95 0.46 -22.69
CA LEU A 58 -0.02 0.56 -21.58
C LEU A 58 0.38 -0.85 -21.18
N ALA A 59 1.65 -1.07 -20.89
CA ALA A 59 2.13 -2.35 -20.39
C ALA A 59 3.12 -2.14 -19.26
N LEU A 60 3.15 -3.06 -18.32
CA LEU A 60 4.10 -3.11 -17.22
C LEU A 60 5.04 -4.28 -17.48
N SER A 61 6.32 -4.01 -17.31
CA SER A 61 7.36 -5.02 -17.15
C SER A 61 7.87 -4.96 -15.71
N GLU A 62 8.80 -5.84 -15.33
CA GLU A 62 9.41 -5.82 -13.99
C GLU A 62 9.94 -4.46 -13.56
N ASN A 63 10.42 -3.65 -14.51
CA ASN A 63 11.15 -2.41 -14.21
C ASN A 63 10.59 -1.16 -14.91
N CYS A 64 9.67 -1.31 -15.87
CA CYS A 64 9.25 -0.21 -16.73
C CYS A 64 7.76 -0.20 -17.04
N ILE A 65 7.21 1.00 -17.19
CA ILE A 65 5.95 1.29 -17.88
C ILE A 65 6.26 1.52 -19.36
N ILE A 66 5.53 0.83 -20.23
CA ILE A 66 5.72 0.84 -21.68
C ILE A 66 4.41 1.31 -22.32
N GLU A 67 4.49 2.34 -23.15
CA GLU A 67 3.38 2.76 -24.01
C GLU A 67 3.64 2.25 -25.43
N ARG A 68 2.67 1.56 -26.03
CA ARG A 68 2.71 1.08 -27.41
C ARG A 68 1.57 1.69 -28.23
N ASP A 69 1.83 1.90 -29.50
CA ASP A 69 0.80 2.24 -30.46
C ASP A 69 -0.10 1.02 -30.71
N PRO A 70 -1.44 1.11 -30.59
CA PRO A 70 -2.31 -0.06 -30.74
C PRO A 70 -2.30 -0.67 -32.15
N SER A 71 -2.05 0.14 -33.18
CA SER A 71 -2.13 -0.31 -34.58
C SER A 71 -0.86 -1.00 -35.06
N THR A 72 0.30 -0.49 -34.64
CA THR A 72 1.61 -0.97 -35.08
C THR A 72 2.34 -1.79 -34.02
N TYR A 73 1.87 -1.75 -32.77
CA TYR A 73 2.54 -2.31 -31.59
C TYR A 73 3.93 -1.73 -31.30
N ILE A 74 4.32 -0.67 -32.01
CA ILE A 74 5.60 0.02 -31.81
C ILE A 74 5.61 0.72 -30.45
N VAL A 75 6.73 0.60 -29.75
CA VAL A 75 6.94 1.31 -28.48
C VAL A 75 7.06 2.81 -28.73
N VAL A 76 6.13 3.56 -28.14
CA VAL A 76 6.09 5.03 -28.19
C VAL A 76 6.93 5.62 -27.08
N THR A 77 6.82 5.06 -25.87
CA THR A 77 7.66 5.47 -24.74
C THR A 77 7.88 4.35 -23.74
N ILE A 78 9.05 4.38 -23.09
CA ILE A 78 9.41 3.52 -21.96
C ILE A 78 9.80 4.43 -20.80
N ARG A 79 9.32 4.12 -19.59
CA ARG A 79 9.64 4.85 -18.36
C ARG A 79 9.94 3.88 -17.23
N PRO A 80 11.07 4.03 -16.50
CA PRO A 80 11.33 3.20 -15.33
C PRO A 80 10.26 3.38 -14.26
N LEU A 81 9.85 2.28 -13.62
CA LEU A 81 8.93 2.27 -12.47
C LEU A 81 9.54 3.02 -11.27
N SER A 82 10.86 2.96 -11.11
CA SER A 82 11.60 3.70 -10.09
C SER A 82 11.54 5.22 -10.25
N GLU A 83 11.20 5.74 -11.44
CA GLU A 83 11.03 7.18 -11.68
C GLU A 83 9.61 7.69 -11.36
N VAL A 84 8.67 6.81 -11.04
CA VAL A 84 7.30 7.22 -10.69
C VAL A 84 7.29 7.88 -9.31
N PHE A 85 6.84 9.13 -9.26
CA PHE A 85 6.76 9.92 -8.04
C PHE A 85 5.40 9.79 -7.35
N ALA A 86 4.31 9.95 -8.09
CA ALA A 86 2.95 9.85 -7.57
C ALA A 86 1.95 9.44 -8.66
N LEU A 87 0.91 8.72 -8.26
CA LEU A 87 -0.26 8.43 -9.09
C LEU A 87 -1.40 9.36 -8.70
N ILE A 88 -2.01 10.02 -9.68
CA ILE A 88 -3.11 10.96 -9.44
C ILE A 88 -4.42 10.32 -9.89
N ARG A 89 -5.28 9.97 -8.94
CA ARG A 89 -6.63 9.44 -9.15
C ARG A 89 -7.63 10.60 -9.07
N TYR A 90 -8.04 11.15 -10.22
CA TYR A 90 -8.91 12.33 -10.22
C TYR A 90 -10.33 12.01 -9.72
N THR A 91 -10.87 12.87 -8.87
CA THR A 91 -12.23 12.70 -8.29
C THR A 91 -13.34 13.22 -9.21
N ASN A 92 -13.02 14.17 -10.09
CA ASN A 92 -13.98 14.79 -11.00
C ASN A 92 -14.24 13.96 -12.27
N ASP A 93 -13.40 12.96 -12.56
CA ASP A 93 -13.53 12.09 -13.72
C ASP A 93 -13.10 10.66 -13.34
N PRO A 94 -14.04 9.68 -13.34
CA PRO A 94 -13.78 8.33 -12.89
C PRO A 94 -12.82 7.54 -13.79
N GLN A 95 -12.59 7.98 -15.03
CA GLN A 95 -11.69 7.30 -15.96
C GLN A 95 -10.30 7.95 -16.00
N ARG A 96 -10.21 9.21 -15.58
CA ARG A 96 -8.97 9.98 -15.71
C ARG A 96 -8.00 9.71 -14.56
N PHE A 97 -6.72 9.56 -14.93
CA PHE A 97 -5.62 9.56 -13.98
C PHE A 97 -4.37 10.23 -14.57
N SER A 98 -3.37 10.49 -13.72
CA SER A 98 -2.04 10.89 -14.17
C SER A 98 -0.94 10.11 -13.48
N ILE A 99 0.20 10.00 -14.14
CA ILE A 99 1.46 9.51 -13.58
C ILE A 99 2.40 10.72 -13.50
N GLU A 100 2.79 11.10 -12.29
CA GLU A 100 3.81 12.12 -12.04
C GLU A 100 5.17 11.44 -11.87
N TYR A 101 6.18 11.92 -12.59
CA TYR A 101 7.54 11.39 -12.55
C TYR A 101 8.48 12.32 -11.77
N VAL A 102 9.55 11.77 -11.22
CA VAL A 102 10.56 12.51 -10.41
C VAL A 102 11.29 13.61 -11.21
N ASN A 103 11.33 13.52 -12.54
CA ASN A 103 11.85 14.57 -13.42
C ASN A 103 10.84 15.71 -13.67
N GLY A 104 9.60 15.59 -13.17
CA GLY A 104 8.55 16.57 -13.33
C GLY A 104 7.61 16.40 -14.49
N ILE A 105 7.87 15.42 -15.35
CA ILE A 105 6.95 15.05 -16.42
C ILE A 105 5.68 14.52 -15.76
N VAL A 106 4.53 14.95 -16.28
CA VAL A 106 3.23 14.42 -15.87
C VAL A 106 2.52 13.94 -17.12
N ARG A 107 2.21 12.64 -17.14
CA ARG A 107 1.44 12.02 -18.22
C ARG A 107 0.01 11.81 -17.77
N LYS A 108 -0.94 12.14 -18.63
CA LYS A 108 -2.38 12.09 -18.34
C LYS A 108 -3.00 11.02 -19.21
N TYR A 109 -3.87 10.22 -18.61
CA TYR A 109 -4.51 9.09 -19.25
C TYR A 109 -6.00 9.07 -18.92
N SER A 110 -6.77 8.35 -19.74
CA SER A 110 -8.14 7.94 -19.46
C SER A 110 -8.26 6.44 -19.71
N ALA A 111 -8.86 5.72 -18.77
CA ALA A 111 -9.09 4.27 -18.88
C ALA A 111 -10.42 3.90 -18.22
N THR A 112 -11.16 2.99 -18.86
CA THR A 112 -12.42 2.47 -18.32
C THR A 112 -12.22 1.77 -16.97
N GLU A 113 -11.17 0.95 -16.84
CA GLU A 113 -10.78 0.23 -15.61
C GLU A 113 -9.66 0.97 -14.85
N ARG A 114 -9.81 2.29 -14.64
CA ARG A 114 -8.77 3.16 -14.06
C ARG A 114 -8.16 2.60 -12.78
N ASP A 115 -8.98 2.24 -11.80
CA ASP A 115 -8.50 1.85 -10.47
C ASP A 115 -7.74 0.52 -10.51
N ALA A 116 -8.15 -0.41 -11.39
CA ALA A 116 -7.43 -1.66 -11.59
C ALA A 116 -6.04 -1.42 -12.17
N LEU A 117 -5.95 -0.53 -13.18
CA LEU A 117 -4.67 -0.12 -13.74
C LEU A 117 -3.78 0.60 -12.72
N LEU A 118 -4.34 1.52 -11.94
CA LEU A 118 -3.60 2.21 -10.87
C LEU A 118 -3.10 1.23 -9.81
N CYS A 119 -3.89 0.21 -9.47
CA CYS A 119 -3.50 -0.86 -8.56
C CYS A 119 -2.30 -1.65 -9.12
N SER A 120 -2.33 -2.07 -10.39
CA SER A 120 -1.19 -2.78 -11.00
C SER A 120 0.06 -1.91 -11.12
N ILE A 121 -0.07 -0.62 -11.48
CA ILE A 121 1.08 0.31 -11.49
C ILE A 121 1.64 0.48 -10.07
N LEU A 122 0.77 0.69 -9.08
CA LEU A 122 1.19 0.88 -7.69
C LEU A 122 1.98 -0.33 -7.18
N ASP A 123 1.47 -1.54 -7.43
CA ASP A 123 2.15 -2.78 -7.09
C ASP A 123 3.49 -2.92 -7.82
N GLY A 124 3.52 -2.74 -9.14
CA GLY A 124 4.75 -2.79 -9.93
C GLY A 124 5.82 -1.79 -9.45
N VAL A 125 5.43 -0.56 -9.10
CA VAL A 125 6.36 0.44 -8.57
C VAL A 125 6.90 0.05 -7.19
N ARG A 126 6.05 -0.50 -6.30
CA ARG A 126 6.49 -1.02 -5.00
C ARG A 126 7.43 -2.21 -5.16
N ALA A 127 7.10 -3.12 -6.07
CA ALA A 127 7.88 -4.30 -6.42
C ALA A 127 9.26 -3.94 -7.01
N SER A 128 9.37 -2.82 -7.73
CA SER A 128 10.65 -2.30 -8.23
C SER A 128 11.53 -1.66 -7.14
N GLY A 129 11.10 -1.70 -5.87
CA GLY A 129 11.80 -1.15 -4.71
C GLY A 129 11.51 0.32 -4.41
N ASN A 130 10.62 0.98 -5.18
CA ASN A 130 10.23 2.35 -4.91
C ASN A 130 9.14 2.40 -3.84
N ARG A 131 9.56 2.65 -2.59
CA ARG A 131 8.67 2.76 -1.41
C ARG A 131 8.02 4.13 -1.24
N ASP A 132 8.37 5.10 -2.08
CA ASP A 132 7.92 6.49 -2.01
C ASP A 132 6.65 6.76 -2.82
N ILE A 133 6.18 5.79 -3.60
CA ILE A 133 4.98 5.92 -4.40
C ILE A 133 3.72 6.07 -3.54
N CYS A 134 2.88 7.04 -3.88
CA CYS A 134 1.55 7.23 -3.29
C CYS A 134 0.50 7.50 -4.37
N VAL A 135 -0.76 7.21 -4.03
CA VAL A 135 -1.94 7.59 -4.83
C VAL A 135 -2.58 8.81 -4.19
N LYS A 136 -2.92 9.82 -4.99
CA LYS A 136 -3.48 11.11 -4.52
C LYS A 136 -4.68 11.53 -5.34
N MET A 137 -5.62 12.25 -4.73
CA MET A 137 -6.71 12.93 -5.46
C MET A 137 -6.24 14.16 -6.23
N THR A 138 -5.22 14.84 -5.71
CA THR A 138 -4.72 16.12 -6.21
C THR A 138 -3.26 16.03 -6.65
N ARG A 139 -2.93 16.80 -7.70
CA ARG A 139 -1.56 16.86 -8.23
C ARG A 139 -0.59 17.41 -7.20
N THR A 140 0.67 17.02 -7.30
CA THR A 140 1.70 17.55 -6.41
C THR A 140 1.93 19.04 -6.66
N ASN A 141 1.77 19.85 -5.62
CA ASN A 141 2.03 21.27 -5.65
C ASN A 141 3.55 21.54 -5.60
N ARG A 142 4.16 21.63 -6.78
CA ARG A 142 5.61 21.83 -6.92
C ARG A 142 6.12 23.11 -6.25
N GLY A 143 5.26 24.13 -6.12
CA GLY A 143 5.62 25.39 -5.46
C GLY A 143 5.79 25.27 -3.95
N GLN A 144 5.32 24.18 -3.33
CA GLN A 144 5.46 23.95 -1.89
C GLN A 144 6.65 23.08 -1.50
N ARG A 145 7.35 22.49 -2.49
CA ARG A 145 8.53 21.65 -2.24
C ARG A 145 9.80 22.49 -2.25
N LEU A 146 10.62 22.35 -1.22
CA LEU A 146 11.92 23.01 -1.08
C LEU A 146 13.05 22.13 -1.67
N GLY A 147 12.91 21.75 -2.94
CA GLY A 147 13.91 20.97 -3.66
C GLY A 147 13.36 20.21 -4.88
N PRO A 148 14.24 19.64 -5.74
CA PRO A 148 13.81 18.78 -6.83
C PRO A 148 13.04 17.54 -6.34
N LEU A 149 12.15 16.97 -7.18
CA LEU A 149 11.37 15.78 -6.82
C LEU A 149 12.23 14.50 -6.73
N HIS A 150 13.33 14.43 -7.48
CA HIS A 150 14.25 13.29 -7.49
C HIS A 150 15.28 13.30 -6.35
N LEU A 151 15.35 14.39 -5.58
CA LEU A 151 16.23 14.49 -4.42
C LEU A 151 15.41 14.57 -3.13
N PRO A 152 15.85 13.91 -2.06
CA PRO A 152 15.30 14.20 -0.74
C PRO A 152 15.58 15.64 -0.33
N VAL A 153 14.72 16.18 0.55
CA VAL A 153 14.99 17.45 1.22
C VAL A 153 16.06 17.26 2.30
N GLU A 154 16.71 18.35 2.68
CA GLU A 154 17.70 18.38 3.76
C GLU A 154 17.03 18.19 5.14
N GLU A 155 17.82 17.78 6.13
CA GLU A 155 17.34 17.53 7.51
C GLU A 155 16.66 18.76 8.11
N GLU A 156 17.20 19.95 7.87
CA GLU A 156 16.69 21.23 8.37
C GLU A 156 15.28 21.50 7.85
N VAL A 157 15.03 21.16 6.57
CA VAL A 157 13.71 21.31 5.92
C VAL A 157 12.70 20.35 6.54
N GLU A 158 13.07 19.08 6.71
CA GLU A 158 12.23 18.08 7.35
C GLU A 158 11.84 18.51 8.77
N SER A 159 12.82 18.98 9.54
CA SER A 159 12.65 19.46 10.92
C SER A 159 11.81 20.73 11.00
N GLN A 160 11.98 21.64 10.05
CA GLN A 160 11.18 22.87 9.92
C GLN A 160 9.70 22.53 9.72
N TYR A 161 9.37 21.57 8.85
CA TYR A 161 7.97 21.23 8.59
C TYR A 161 7.33 20.39 9.70
N LEU A 162 8.10 19.58 10.45
CA LEU A 162 7.62 18.99 11.71
C LEU A 162 7.24 20.09 12.72
N LYS A 163 8.11 21.08 12.95
CA LYS A 163 7.81 22.22 13.82
C LYS A 163 6.62 23.04 13.33
N TYR A 164 6.45 23.16 12.02
CA TYR A 164 5.36 23.92 11.41
C TYR A 164 3.98 23.27 11.62
N LEU A 165 3.91 21.94 11.69
CA LEU A 165 2.69 21.22 12.11
C LEU A 165 2.34 21.52 13.58
N VAL A 166 3.34 21.47 14.47
CA VAL A 166 3.15 21.75 15.90
C VAL A 166 2.71 23.20 16.11
N ASN A 167 3.47 24.14 15.55
CA ASN A 167 3.34 25.57 15.74
C ASN A 167 2.88 26.28 14.46
N THR A 168 1.75 25.84 13.89
CA THR A 168 1.15 26.51 12.74
C THR A 168 0.78 27.95 13.10
N PRO A 169 1.27 28.96 12.35
CA PRO A 169 0.95 30.37 12.62
C PRO A 169 -0.56 30.62 12.57
N PRO A 170 -1.12 31.50 13.43
CA PRO A 170 -2.56 31.79 13.44
C PRO A 170 -3.12 32.33 12.12
N SER A 171 -2.28 32.93 11.28
CA SER A 171 -2.64 33.46 9.96
C SER A 171 -2.73 32.38 8.88
N VAL A 172 -2.31 31.14 9.16
CA VAL A 172 -2.25 30.04 8.19
C VAL A 172 -3.20 28.94 8.61
N GLN A 173 -4.00 28.45 7.68
CA GLN A 173 -4.88 27.32 7.95
C GLN A 173 -4.07 26.04 8.13
N PHE A 174 -4.47 25.18 9.07
CA PHE A 174 -3.74 23.96 9.38
C PHE A 174 -3.54 23.03 8.17
N HIS A 175 -4.51 22.95 7.25
CA HIS A 175 -4.37 22.14 6.04
C HIS A 175 -3.19 22.58 5.15
N GLU A 176 -2.86 23.88 5.11
CA GLU A 176 -1.70 24.36 4.35
C GLU A 176 -0.37 23.89 4.97
N ALA A 177 -0.33 23.72 6.29
CA ALA A 177 0.82 23.12 6.97
C ALA A 177 0.96 21.64 6.63
N VAL A 178 -0.15 20.92 6.53
CA VAL A 178 -0.19 19.51 6.11
C VAL A 178 0.25 19.34 4.65
N GLU A 179 -0.24 20.18 3.73
CA GLU A 179 0.14 20.15 2.31
C GLU A 179 1.64 20.39 2.13
N LYS A 180 2.19 21.39 2.83
CA LYS A 180 3.63 21.68 2.83
C LYS A 180 4.45 20.54 3.42
N PHE A 181 4.01 19.94 4.52
CA PHE A 181 4.68 18.76 5.09
C PHE A 181 4.71 17.59 4.08
N ASN A 182 3.56 17.25 3.51
CA ASN A 182 3.44 16.16 2.53
C ASN A 182 4.25 16.40 1.25
N SER A 183 4.46 17.67 0.86
CA SER A 183 5.26 18.04 -0.32
C SER A 183 6.77 17.87 -0.11
N ASN A 184 7.23 17.92 1.15
CA ASN A 184 8.65 17.89 1.51
C ASN A 184 9.09 16.55 2.12
N VAL A 185 8.19 15.82 2.77
CA VAL A 185 8.50 14.50 3.34
C VAL A 185 8.12 13.40 2.36
N ALA A 186 9.06 12.49 2.11
CA ALA A 186 8.85 11.36 1.20
C ALA A 186 7.76 10.43 1.73
N TYR A 187 7.05 9.69 0.87
CA TYR A 187 5.95 8.85 1.36
C TYR A 187 6.48 7.79 2.32
N SER A 188 7.63 7.18 2.03
CA SER A 188 8.33 6.19 2.89
C SER A 188 8.73 6.71 4.27
N GLY A 189 8.55 8.01 4.54
CA GLY A 189 8.72 8.61 5.85
C GLY A 189 9.84 9.62 5.91
N LEU A 190 10.19 9.95 7.16
CA LEU A 190 11.24 10.89 7.53
C LEU A 190 12.62 10.25 7.32
N LYS A 191 13.50 10.90 6.55
CA LYS A 191 14.85 10.39 6.31
C LYS A 191 15.81 10.71 7.46
N HIS A 192 15.52 11.77 8.21
CA HIS A 192 16.36 12.28 9.30
C HIS A 192 15.64 12.14 10.65
N ALA A 193 14.99 10.99 10.85
CA ALA A 193 14.16 10.70 12.01
C ALA A 193 14.94 10.32 13.29
N VAL A 194 16.25 10.08 13.18
CA VAL A 194 17.11 9.67 14.30
C VAL A 194 17.83 10.90 14.85
N SER A 195 17.79 11.09 16.16
CA SER A 195 18.55 12.16 16.83
C SER A 195 20.05 11.87 16.71
N SER A 196 20.84 12.86 16.29
CA SER A 196 22.31 12.80 16.39
C SER A 196 22.75 12.84 17.85
N GLU A 197 23.88 12.23 18.20
CA GLU A 197 24.43 12.32 19.56
C GLU A 197 25.16 13.65 19.76
N GLY A 198 24.64 14.54 20.61
CA GLY A 198 25.31 15.80 20.96
C GLY A 198 24.50 16.69 21.92
N ILE A 199 25.16 17.59 22.66
CA ILE A 199 24.52 18.47 23.66
C ILE A 199 23.49 19.43 23.03
N PHE A 200 23.63 19.73 21.74
CA PHE A 200 22.72 20.57 20.95
C PHE A 200 21.86 19.77 19.97
N SER A 201 21.82 18.44 20.09
CA SER A 201 21.02 17.60 19.19
C SER A 201 19.54 17.81 19.42
N GLU A 202 18.81 18.06 18.36
CA GLU A 202 17.36 18.16 18.40
C GLU A 202 16.72 16.80 18.67
N ASN A 203 15.82 16.72 19.65
CA ASN A 203 15.10 15.49 19.96
C ASN A 203 14.01 15.25 18.89
N LYS A 204 14.35 14.46 17.87
CA LYS A 204 13.46 14.15 16.73
C LYS A 204 12.21 13.40 17.16
N GLU A 205 12.34 12.47 18.10
CA GLU A 205 11.21 11.71 18.65
C GLU A 205 10.14 12.65 19.23
N LYS A 206 10.56 13.65 20.02
CA LYS A 206 9.65 14.66 20.57
C LYS A 206 8.97 15.50 19.48
N LEU A 207 9.68 15.85 18.40
CA LEU A 207 9.10 16.58 17.27
C LEU A 207 8.08 15.74 16.50
N ILE A 208 8.38 14.46 16.27
CA ILE A 208 7.49 13.52 15.58
C ILE A 208 6.23 13.32 16.41
N ASN A 209 6.36 13.03 17.71
CA ASN A 209 5.24 12.87 18.63
C ASN A 209 4.40 14.15 18.75
N GLY A 210 5.06 15.32 18.78
CA GLY A 210 4.38 16.61 18.74
C GLY A 210 3.59 16.82 17.45
N SER A 211 4.14 16.44 16.31
CA SER A 211 3.49 16.56 14.99
C SER A 211 2.30 15.62 14.85
N LEU A 212 2.42 14.38 15.33
CA LEU A 212 1.32 13.43 15.42
C LEU A 212 0.21 13.97 16.31
N THR A 213 0.55 14.49 17.49
CA THR A 213 -0.43 15.12 18.39
C THR A 213 -1.13 16.30 17.70
N ALA A 214 -0.39 17.16 16.99
CA ALA A 214 -0.96 18.30 16.29
C ALA A 214 -1.94 17.87 15.18
N LEU A 215 -1.60 16.84 14.40
CA LEU A 215 -2.50 16.27 13.39
C LEU A 215 -3.77 15.71 14.02
N LEU A 216 -3.67 14.99 15.13
CA LEU A 216 -4.81 14.39 15.82
C LEU A 216 -5.71 15.43 16.52
N MET A 217 -5.17 16.56 16.94
CA MET A 217 -5.93 17.59 17.67
C MET A 217 -6.49 18.70 16.76
N LYS A 218 -5.82 19.01 15.65
CA LYS A 218 -6.17 20.11 14.73
C LYS A 218 -6.81 19.62 13.43
N GLU A 219 -7.34 18.40 13.41
CA GLU A 219 -7.86 17.75 12.20
C GLU A 219 -9.13 18.39 11.62
N GLY A 220 -9.83 19.24 12.37
CA GLY A 220 -11.11 19.85 11.98
C GLY A 220 -12.29 18.87 12.10
N ASP A 221 -13.48 19.27 11.63
CA ASP A 221 -14.64 18.37 11.61
C ASP A 221 -14.54 17.36 10.47
N GLN A 222 -14.24 16.13 10.83
CA GLN A 222 -14.05 15.01 9.90
C GLN A 222 -15.30 14.68 9.07
N ASN A 223 -16.48 15.11 9.51
CA ASN A 223 -17.74 14.86 8.79
C ASN A 223 -18.03 15.91 7.72
N SER A 224 -17.35 17.06 7.73
CA SER A 224 -17.59 18.17 6.80
C SER A 224 -16.34 18.61 6.03
N LEU A 225 -15.15 18.14 6.44
CA LEU A 225 -13.90 18.42 5.74
C LEU A 225 -13.96 17.96 4.27
N PRO A 226 -13.43 18.75 3.32
CA PRO A 226 -13.22 18.31 1.93
C PRO A 226 -12.41 17.01 1.84
N ASN A 227 -12.73 16.17 0.85
CA ASN A 227 -12.16 14.82 0.74
C ASN A 227 -10.65 14.81 0.50
N ASP A 228 -10.16 15.73 -0.31
CA ASP A 228 -8.73 15.94 -0.60
C ASP A 228 -7.95 16.32 0.67
N ARG A 229 -8.50 17.21 1.50
CA ARG A 229 -7.87 17.60 2.77
C ARG A 229 -7.86 16.46 3.79
N LEU A 230 -8.91 15.63 3.80
CA LEU A 230 -8.95 14.45 4.67
C LEU A 230 -7.93 13.40 4.21
N GLU A 231 -7.80 13.18 2.90
CA GLU A 231 -6.79 12.32 2.30
C GLU A 231 -5.37 12.79 2.71
N GLU A 232 -5.09 14.09 2.60
CA GLU A 232 -3.80 14.68 2.99
C GLU A 232 -3.43 14.43 4.46
N GLN A 233 -4.41 14.39 5.37
CA GLN A 233 -4.16 14.07 6.77
C GLN A 233 -3.72 12.61 6.96
N PHE A 234 -4.35 11.65 6.26
CA PHE A 234 -3.91 10.25 6.29
C PHE A 234 -2.53 10.10 5.66
N HIS A 235 -2.25 10.82 4.56
CA HIS A 235 -0.93 10.89 3.95
C HIS A 235 0.15 11.45 4.89
N ALA A 236 -0.16 12.41 5.74
CA ALA A 236 0.77 12.94 6.72
C ALA A 236 0.99 11.95 7.88
N LEU A 237 -0.09 11.34 8.39
CA LEU A 237 -0.02 10.31 9.42
C LEU A 237 0.84 9.12 8.95
N ARG A 238 0.61 8.62 7.73
CA ARG A 238 1.37 7.52 7.11
C ARG A 238 2.87 7.81 7.06
N ARG A 239 3.26 9.03 6.67
CA ARG A 239 4.66 9.48 6.65
C ARG A 239 5.29 9.52 8.04
N LEU A 240 4.55 10.00 9.04
CA LEU A 240 5.06 10.09 10.41
C LEU A 240 5.23 8.70 11.04
N VAL A 241 4.25 7.81 10.89
CA VAL A 241 4.32 6.45 11.45
C VAL A 241 5.28 5.52 10.69
N ALA A 242 5.75 5.94 9.52
CA ALA A 242 6.81 5.23 8.82
C ALA A 242 8.20 5.38 9.51
N SER A 243 8.36 6.35 10.40
CA SER A 243 9.55 6.46 11.26
C SER A 243 9.42 5.59 12.52
N LYS A 244 10.55 5.17 13.11
CA LYS A 244 10.56 4.39 14.37
C LYS A 244 9.73 5.06 15.48
N ALA A 245 10.01 6.33 15.75
CA ALA A 245 9.31 7.11 16.76
C ALA A 245 7.80 7.18 16.50
N GLY A 246 7.39 7.44 15.26
CA GLY A 246 5.97 7.51 14.91
C GLY A 246 5.27 6.15 14.94
N TYR A 247 5.98 5.07 14.59
CA TYR A 247 5.47 3.71 14.67
C TYR A 247 5.20 3.28 16.12
N GLU A 248 6.14 3.59 17.02
CA GLU A 248 6.02 3.36 18.47
C GLU A 248 4.91 4.22 19.10
N ALA A 249 4.76 5.47 18.63
CA ALA A 249 3.77 6.43 19.11
C ALA A 249 2.33 5.90 19.06
N PHE A 250 2.01 4.99 18.13
CA PHE A 250 0.69 4.36 18.09
C PHE A 250 0.33 3.68 19.41
N THR A 251 1.32 3.10 20.09
CA THR A 251 1.11 2.41 21.36
C THR A 251 1.51 3.20 22.59
N SER A 252 2.45 4.14 22.47
CA SER A 252 2.99 4.90 23.59
C SER A 252 2.35 6.28 23.77
N LEU A 253 1.83 6.91 22.71
CA LEU A 253 1.21 8.23 22.78
C LEU A 253 -0.23 8.14 23.30
N THR A 254 -0.55 8.95 24.31
CA THR A 254 -1.87 8.99 24.95
C THR A 254 -2.99 9.24 23.93
N ASN A 255 -4.05 8.42 24.01
CA ASN A 255 -5.26 8.50 23.19
C ASN A 255 -5.07 8.33 21.67
N PHE A 256 -3.84 8.06 21.18
CA PHE A 256 -3.58 7.92 19.74
C PHE A 256 -4.51 6.89 19.10
N ARG A 257 -4.55 5.68 19.67
CA ARG A 257 -5.35 4.56 19.16
C ARG A 257 -6.83 4.89 19.05
N GLU A 258 -7.39 5.51 20.08
CA GLU A 258 -8.82 5.85 20.14
C GLU A 258 -9.18 6.92 19.09
N ILE A 259 -8.37 7.97 18.97
CA ILE A 259 -8.61 9.05 18.02
C ILE A 259 -8.48 8.53 16.59
N VAL A 260 -7.42 7.77 16.30
CA VAL A 260 -7.23 7.14 14.99
C VAL A 260 -8.36 6.18 14.67
N GLY A 261 -8.77 5.32 15.61
CA GLY A 261 -9.91 4.43 15.42
C GLY A 261 -11.15 5.22 15.00
N LYS A 262 -11.55 6.24 15.78
CA LYS A 262 -12.72 7.08 15.44
C LYS A 262 -12.57 7.79 14.09
N LYS A 263 -11.37 8.28 13.76
CA LYS A 263 -11.08 8.93 12.48
C LYS A 263 -11.26 7.98 11.31
N VAL A 264 -10.72 6.76 11.39
CA VAL A 264 -10.87 5.69 10.40
C VAL A 264 -12.35 5.34 10.19
N VAL A 265 -13.10 5.13 11.27
CA VAL A 265 -14.54 4.83 11.18
C VAL A 265 -15.30 5.93 10.43
N ARG A 266 -15.04 7.20 10.76
CA ARG A 266 -15.67 8.34 10.09
C ARG A 266 -15.26 8.44 8.62
N ALA A 267 -13.99 8.20 8.33
CA ALA A 267 -13.45 8.22 6.98
C ALA A 267 -14.09 7.16 6.07
N LEU A 268 -14.16 5.89 6.52
CA LEU A 268 -14.79 4.81 5.75
C LEU A 268 -16.29 5.06 5.52
N ARG A 269 -16.98 5.72 6.47
CA ARG A 269 -18.40 6.12 6.31
C ARG A 269 -18.62 7.18 5.24
N ARG A 270 -17.58 7.90 4.79
CA ARG A 270 -17.67 8.83 3.65
C ARG A 270 -17.93 8.11 2.33
N LYS A 271 -17.63 6.81 2.25
CA LYS A 271 -17.74 6.00 1.02
C LYS A 271 -17.05 6.63 -0.19
N ASP A 272 -15.92 7.29 0.09
CA ASP A 272 -15.04 7.82 -0.94
C ASP A 272 -13.82 6.91 -1.05
N ASP A 273 -13.56 6.42 -2.26
CA ASP A 273 -12.53 5.40 -2.49
C ASP A 273 -11.11 5.93 -2.23
N GLY A 274 -10.84 7.22 -2.52
CA GLY A 274 -9.51 7.79 -2.31
C GLY A 274 -9.22 7.96 -0.83
N ILE A 275 -10.20 8.42 -0.05
CA ILE A 275 -10.10 8.45 1.42
C ILE A 275 -9.96 7.03 1.97
N SER A 276 -10.78 6.09 1.50
CA SER A 276 -10.75 4.71 1.99
C SER A 276 -9.40 4.05 1.72
N HIS A 277 -8.85 4.23 0.52
CA HIS A 277 -7.51 3.77 0.17
C HIS A 277 -6.42 4.39 1.04
N ALA A 278 -6.37 5.72 1.15
CA ALA A 278 -5.34 6.42 1.95
C ALA A 278 -5.42 6.05 3.44
N CYS A 279 -6.64 5.86 3.95
CA CYS A 279 -6.89 5.44 5.32
C CYS A 279 -6.39 4.01 5.58
N VAL A 280 -6.70 3.06 4.70
CA VAL A 280 -6.25 1.68 4.85
C VAL A 280 -4.74 1.54 4.60
N ASP A 281 -4.15 2.28 3.66
CA ASP A 281 -2.69 2.30 3.46
C ASP A 281 -1.95 2.82 4.71
N PHE A 282 -2.53 3.81 5.41
CA PHE A 282 -2.04 4.23 6.71
C PHE A 282 -2.12 3.12 7.78
N LEU A 283 -3.22 2.35 7.82
CA LEU A 283 -3.32 1.20 8.72
C LEU A 283 -2.30 0.11 8.38
N CYS A 284 -2.05 -0.13 7.09
CA CYS A 284 -1.00 -1.03 6.61
C CYS A 284 0.39 -0.61 7.14
N ALA A 285 0.71 0.69 7.12
CA ALA A 285 1.97 1.21 7.69
C ALA A 285 2.09 1.04 9.21
N LEU A 286 0.98 0.79 9.92
CA LEU A 286 0.99 0.42 11.34
C LEU A 286 1.05 -1.10 11.55
N MET A 287 0.54 -1.90 10.60
CA MET A 287 0.64 -3.37 10.61
C MET A 287 2.06 -3.85 10.31
N GLN A 288 2.77 -3.19 9.38
CA GLN A 288 4.13 -3.53 9.00
C GLN A 288 5.05 -2.30 9.12
N PRO A 289 6.13 -2.35 9.91
CA PRO A 289 7.09 -1.25 10.00
C PRO A 289 7.73 -0.90 8.65
N MET A 290 7.84 0.40 8.37
CA MET A 290 8.39 0.95 7.12
C MET A 290 9.86 1.44 7.25
N HIS A 291 10.48 1.23 8.41
CA HIS A 291 11.85 1.64 8.73
C HIS A 291 12.76 0.44 9.02
N ASP A 292 14.07 0.65 8.92
CA ASP A 292 15.06 -0.42 9.08
C ASP A 292 15.30 -0.82 10.55
N ASN A 293 14.96 0.06 11.51
CA ASN A 293 15.11 -0.20 12.95
C ASN A 293 13.99 -1.09 13.52
N TYR A 294 13.91 -2.30 13.01
CA TYR A 294 12.81 -3.21 13.28
C TYR A 294 12.79 -3.74 14.71
N ASP A 295 11.63 -3.63 15.38
CA ASP A 295 11.35 -4.18 16.71
C ASP A 295 10.13 -5.10 16.63
N LEU A 296 10.36 -6.41 16.79
CA LEU A 296 9.33 -7.46 16.78
C LEU A 296 8.25 -7.22 17.84
N ARG A 297 8.65 -6.79 19.03
CA ARG A 297 7.72 -6.55 20.14
C ARG A 297 6.82 -5.37 19.82
N GLN A 298 7.38 -4.32 19.22
CA GLN A 298 6.61 -3.16 18.82
C GLN A 298 5.61 -3.49 17.72
N GLU A 299 6.00 -4.28 16.72
CA GLU A 299 5.06 -4.75 15.69
C GLU A 299 3.93 -5.57 16.29
N GLN A 300 4.24 -6.52 17.17
CA GLN A 300 3.22 -7.33 17.86
C GLN A 300 2.25 -6.46 18.67
N MET A 301 2.74 -5.45 19.40
CA MET A 301 1.88 -4.51 20.15
C MET A 301 0.98 -3.68 19.23
N ASN A 302 1.49 -3.24 18.07
CA ASN A 302 0.71 -2.50 17.08
C ASN A 302 -0.40 -3.38 16.48
N LYS A 303 -0.07 -4.61 16.05
CA LYS A 303 -1.04 -5.56 15.51
C LYS A 303 -2.10 -5.94 16.54
N SER A 304 -1.69 -6.30 17.77
CA SER A 304 -2.63 -6.63 18.85
C SER A 304 -3.61 -5.48 19.10
N SER A 305 -3.14 -4.24 19.02
CA SER A 305 -3.98 -3.05 19.16
C SER A 305 -4.96 -2.84 17.99
N LEU A 306 -4.49 -2.95 16.74
CA LEU A 306 -5.32 -2.77 15.54
C LEU A 306 -6.37 -3.87 15.38
N LEU A 307 -6.01 -5.11 15.70
CA LEU A 307 -6.85 -6.29 15.56
C LEU A 307 -7.74 -6.56 16.79
N SER A 308 -7.71 -5.68 17.79
CA SER A 308 -8.38 -5.89 19.08
C SER A 308 -9.91 -5.95 19.02
N SER A 309 -10.52 -5.32 18.01
CA SER A 309 -11.97 -5.09 17.94
C SER A 309 -12.59 -5.72 16.69
N LYS A 310 -13.32 -6.82 16.84
CA LYS A 310 -14.05 -7.49 15.75
C LYS A 310 -14.98 -6.51 14.99
N PRO A 311 -15.80 -5.66 15.65
CA PRO A 311 -16.64 -4.69 14.93
C PRO A 311 -15.85 -3.67 14.12
N PHE A 312 -14.66 -3.28 14.58
CA PHE A 312 -13.78 -2.40 13.81
C PHE A 312 -13.27 -3.10 12.56
N LEU A 313 -12.79 -4.34 12.69
CA LEU A 313 -12.32 -5.15 11.56
C LEU A 313 -13.44 -5.43 10.54
N GLU A 314 -14.66 -5.70 11.00
CA GLU A 314 -15.82 -5.85 10.13
C GLU A 314 -16.10 -4.58 9.32
N MET A 315 -15.95 -3.39 9.91
CA MET A 315 -16.07 -2.13 9.17
C MET A 315 -14.93 -1.90 8.18
N VAL A 316 -13.70 -2.31 8.49
CA VAL A 316 -12.58 -2.26 7.53
C VAL A 316 -12.79 -3.24 6.37
N LEU A 317 -13.41 -4.39 6.63
CA LEU A 317 -13.68 -5.42 5.64
C LEU A 317 -14.90 -5.11 4.74
N GLU A 318 -15.83 -4.27 5.20
CA GLU A 318 -17.07 -3.97 4.48
C GLU A 318 -16.87 -3.32 3.09
N PRO A 319 -15.95 -2.34 2.90
CA PRO A 319 -15.64 -1.82 1.57
C PRO A 319 -15.16 -2.91 0.61
N LEU A 320 -14.34 -3.87 1.07
CA LEU A 320 -13.89 -4.99 0.24
C LEU A 320 -15.08 -5.80 -0.26
N LYS A 321 -16.03 -6.17 0.61
CA LYS A 321 -17.25 -6.90 0.21
C LYS A 321 -18.03 -6.13 -0.84
N THR A 322 -18.24 -4.84 -0.61
CA THR A 322 -19.02 -3.96 -1.49
C THR A 322 -18.36 -3.84 -2.87
N HIS A 323 -17.07 -3.52 -2.90
CA HIS A 323 -16.32 -3.30 -4.13
C HIS A 323 -16.15 -4.57 -4.97
N VAL A 324 -15.89 -5.71 -4.33
CA VAL A 324 -15.78 -7.00 -5.04
C VAL A 324 -17.14 -7.44 -5.62
N GLN A 325 -18.23 -7.15 -4.92
CA GLN A 325 -19.58 -7.44 -5.43
C GLN A 325 -19.91 -6.59 -6.67
N LEU A 326 -19.48 -5.32 -6.67
CA LEU A 326 -19.76 -4.35 -7.72
C LEU A 326 -18.72 -4.35 -8.86
N GLY A 327 -17.55 -4.97 -8.67
CA GLY A 327 -16.43 -4.89 -9.60
C GLY A 327 -15.82 -3.48 -9.68
N THR A 328 -15.69 -2.79 -8.55
CA THR A 328 -15.15 -1.41 -8.47
C THR A 328 -14.04 -1.29 -7.44
N GLY A 329 -13.44 -0.10 -7.30
CA GLY A 329 -12.58 0.25 -6.15
C GLY A 329 -11.35 -0.64 -5.96
N ALA A 330 -10.71 -1.08 -7.04
CA ALA A 330 -9.58 -2.02 -6.99
C ALA A 330 -8.45 -1.56 -6.04
N LEU A 331 -8.13 -0.26 -5.98
CA LEU A 331 -7.16 0.27 -5.01
C LEU A 331 -7.56 -0.01 -3.57
N VAL A 332 -8.85 0.18 -3.22
CA VAL A 332 -9.39 -0.09 -1.88
C VAL A 332 -9.38 -1.58 -1.57
N VAL A 333 -9.76 -2.42 -2.55
CA VAL A 333 -9.70 -3.88 -2.41
C VAL A 333 -8.27 -4.34 -2.15
N SER A 334 -7.31 -3.86 -2.93
CA SER A 334 -5.89 -4.18 -2.79
C SER A 334 -5.35 -3.80 -1.43
N SER A 335 -5.60 -2.57 -0.95
CA SER A 335 -5.06 -2.14 0.36
C SER A 335 -5.69 -2.89 1.53
N ILE A 336 -6.98 -3.28 1.44
CA ILE A 336 -7.62 -4.11 2.46
C ILE A 336 -7.04 -5.52 2.46
N LEU A 337 -6.77 -6.10 1.28
CA LEU A 337 -6.10 -7.39 1.17
C LEU A 337 -4.68 -7.33 1.74
N ASP A 338 -3.91 -6.26 1.51
CA ASP A 338 -2.60 -6.05 2.14
C ASP A 338 -2.72 -6.05 3.67
N PHE A 339 -3.68 -5.28 4.22
CA PHE A 339 -3.91 -5.19 5.66
C PHE A 339 -4.14 -6.58 6.29
N PHE A 340 -4.96 -7.41 5.65
CA PHE A 340 -5.23 -8.77 6.13
C PHE A 340 -4.07 -9.74 5.85
N THR A 341 -3.35 -9.57 4.73
CA THR A 341 -2.12 -10.32 4.44
C THR A 341 -1.09 -10.11 5.54
N PHE A 342 -0.91 -8.88 6.02
CA PHE A 342 0.00 -8.58 7.14
C PHE A 342 -0.44 -9.20 8.47
N ALA A 343 -1.71 -9.56 8.61
CA ALA A 343 -2.24 -10.22 9.80
C ALA A 343 -2.05 -11.74 9.76
N VAL A 344 -2.34 -12.40 8.63
CA VAL A 344 -2.47 -13.87 8.57
C VAL A 344 -1.48 -14.59 7.65
N CYS A 345 -0.74 -13.89 6.79
CA CYS A 345 0.18 -14.53 5.86
C CYS A 345 1.64 -14.48 6.36
N PRO A 346 2.41 -15.57 6.29
CA PRO A 346 3.86 -15.54 6.56
C PRO A 346 4.63 -14.62 5.59
N PRO A 347 5.74 -14.00 6.02
CA PRO A 347 6.31 -14.04 7.37
C PRO A 347 5.64 -13.04 8.32
N TYR A 348 4.68 -12.24 7.84
CA TYR A 348 4.07 -11.17 8.61
C TYR A 348 3.26 -11.70 9.81
N SER A 349 2.57 -12.83 9.63
CA SER A 349 1.75 -13.42 10.69
C SER A 349 2.51 -13.85 11.94
N GLU A 350 3.85 -13.98 11.90
CA GLU A 350 4.67 -14.39 13.04
C GLU A 350 4.54 -13.46 14.26
N THR A 351 4.20 -12.19 14.05
CA THR A 351 4.00 -11.19 15.10
C THR A 351 2.51 -11.01 15.48
N THR A 352 1.59 -11.74 14.84
CA THR A 352 0.16 -11.70 15.18
C THR A 352 -0.12 -12.68 16.31
N GLU A 353 -0.72 -12.18 17.40
CA GLU A 353 -1.12 -13.04 18.52
C GLU A 353 -2.19 -14.06 18.08
N ALA A 354 -2.09 -15.30 18.55
CA ALA A 354 -2.94 -16.42 18.12
C ALA A 354 -4.45 -16.11 18.17
N GLU A 355 -4.93 -15.51 19.26
CA GLU A 355 -6.35 -15.12 19.38
C GLU A 355 -6.79 -14.13 18.28
N LYS A 356 -5.90 -13.20 17.92
CA LYS A 356 -6.18 -12.20 16.87
C LYS A 356 -6.05 -12.81 15.49
N PHE A 357 -5.09 -13.72 15.31
CA PHE A 357 -4.92 -14.50 14.09
C PHE A 357 -6.20 -15.29 13.77
N ASP A 358 -6.69 -16.10 14.73
CA ASP A 358 -7.89 -16.92 14.57
C ASP A 358 -9.13 -16.07 14.27
N MET A 359 -9.29 -14.95 14.99
CA MET A 359 -10.40 -14.01 14.76
C MET A 359 -10.38 -13.44 13.34
N VAL A 360 -9.21 -13.00 12.86
CA VAL A 360 -9.06 -12.44 11.51
C VAL A 360 -9.32 -13.52 10.46
N LEU A 361 -8.79 -14.72 10.66
CA LEU A 361 -8.99 -15.84 9.74
C LEU A 361 -10.48 -16.23 9.63
N GLU A 362 -11.21 -16.23 10.75
CA GLU A 362 -12.66 -16.42 10.78
C GLU A 362 -13.39 -15.33 9.98
N LEU A 363 -13.03 -14.05 10.18
CA LEU A 363 -13.64 -12.91 9.49
C LEU A 363 -13.47 -13.01 7.97
N ILE A 364 -12.26 -13.31 7.51
CA ILE A 364 -11.96 -13.42 6.08
C ILE A 364 -12.63 -14.67 5.50
N SER A 365 -12.61 -15.81 6.21
CA SER A 365 -13.35 -17.01 5.80
C SER A 365 -14.88 -16.77 5.72
N GLY A 366 -15.38 -15.81 6.51
CA GLY A 366 -16.74 -15.30 6.46
C GLY A 366 -17.13 -14.64 5.13
N LEU A 367 -16.17 -14.18 4.32
CA LEU A 367 -16.42 -13.61 2.99
C LEU A 367 -17.01 -14.64 2.00
N GLY A 368 -16.70 -15.93 2.18
CA GLY A 368 -17.21 -17.01 1.36
C GLY A 368 -17.00 -16.79 -0.15
N ARG A 369 -18.08 -16.76 -0.93
CA ARG A 369 -18.03 -16.60 -2.40
C ARG A 369 -17.34 -15.33 -2.87
N THR A 370 -17.32 -14.28 -2.04
CA THR A 370 -16.62 -13.02 -2.37
C THR A 370 -15.13 -13.27 -2.60
N VAL A 371 -14.50 -14.18 -1.86
CA VAL A 371 -13.08 -14.52 -2.06
C VAL A 371 -12.85 -15.08 -3.47
N PHE A 372 -13.76 -15.93 -3.95
CA PHE A 372 -13.62 -16.55 -5.28
C PHE A 372 -13.76 -15.56 -6.45
N LYS A 373 -14.48 -14.45 -6.24
CA LYS A 373 -14.55 -13.37 -7.24
C LYS A 373 -13.21 -12.64 -7.40
N LEU A 374 -12.38 -12.59 -6.35
CA LEU A 374 -11.07 -11.94 -6.42
C LEU A 374 -10.13 -12.64 -7.42
N PHE A 375 -10.24 -13.96 -7.59
CA PHE A 375 -9.45 -14.71 -8.57
C PHE A 375 -9.81 -14.39 -10.03
N GLN A 376 -10.88 -13.64 -10.27
CA GLN A 376 -11.30 -13.20 -11.60
C GLN A 376 -11.06 -11.69 -11.79
N HIS A 377 -10.39 -11.05 -10.83
CA HIS A 377 -10.15 -9.61 -10.86
C HIS A 377 -9.13 -9.24 -11.96
N PRO A 378 -9.30 -8.11 -12.68
CA PRO A 378 -8.40 -7.72 -13.77
C PRO A 378 -6.97 -7.35 -13.34
N SER A 379 -6.75 -7.05 -12.06
CA SER A 379 -5.42 -6.79 -11.49
C SER A 379 -4.84 -8.06 -10.86
N LEU A 380 -3.69 -8.51 -11.36
CA LEU A 380 -2.98 -9.70 -10.86
C LEU A 380 -2.56 -9.55 -9.39
N ALA A 381 -2.17 -8.35 -8.94
CA ALA A 381 -1.84 -8.10 -7.54
C ALA A 381 -2.97 -8.49 -6.58
N ILE A 382 -4.24 -8.25 -6.99
CA ILE A 382 -5.41 -8.66 -6.20
C ILE A 382 -5.60 -10.18 -6.24
N VAL A 383 -5.37 -10.81 -7.39
CA VAL A 383 -5.45 -12.27 -7.55
C VAL A 383 -4.40 -12.95 -6.66
N GLU A 384 -3.16 -12.46 -6.66
CA GLU A 384 -2.06 -12.94 -5.83
C GLU A 384 -2.35 -12.79 -4.34
N ALA A 385 -2.77 -11.60 -3.90
CA ALA A 385 -3.10 -11.35 -2.51
C ALA A 385 -4.27 -12.23 -2.03
N ALA A 386 -5.30 -12.42 -2.87
CA ALA A 386 -6.39 -13.35 -2.59
C ALA A 386 -5.91 -14.81 -2.48
N GLY A 387 -4.93 -15.20 -3.31
CA GLY A 387 -4.28 -16.50 -3.25
C GLY A 387 -3.54 -16.74 -1.93
N LEU A 388 -2.74 -15.77 -1.48
CA LEU A 388 -2.04 -15.82 -0.19
C LEU A 388 -3.00 -15.96 0.98
N VAL A 389 -4.07 -15.16 0.97
CA VAL A 389 -5.11 -15.19 2.00
C VAL A 389 -5.88 -16.52 1.98
N MET A 390 -6.25 -17.04 0.80
CA MET A 390 -6.89 -18.36 0.67
C MET A 390 -5.98 -19.46 1.19
N LYS A 391 -4.68 -19.42 0.86
CA LYS A 391 -3.69 -20.36 1.38
C LYS A 391 -3.66 -20.36 2.90
N ALA A 392 -3.61 -19.19 3.53
CA ALA A 392 -3.66 -19.07 4.99
C ALA A 392 -4.95 -19.69 5.57
N ILE A 393 -6.11 -19.49 4.94
CA ILE A 393 -7.38 -20.10 5.39
C ILE A 393 -7.34 -21.63 5.31
N ILE A 394 -6.72 -22.19 4.27
CA ILE A 394 -6.65 -23.65 4.07
C ILE A 394 -5.62 -24.31 4.99
N GLU A 395 -4.44 -23.68 5.15
CA GLU A 395 -3.32 -24.26 5.89
C GLU A 395 -3.43 -24.06 7.40
N GLU A 396 -3.90 -22.88 7.84
CA GLU A 396 -3.92 -22.49 9.26
C GLU A 396 -5.34 -22.43 9.85
N GLY A 397 -6.38 -22.57 9.00
CA GLY A 397 -7.78 -22.53 9.43
C GLY A 397 -8.26 -23.84 10.06
N THR A 398 -9.44 -23.77 10.70
CA THR A 398 -10.06 -24.99 11.23
C THR A 398 -10.47 -25.92 10.07
N PRO A 399 -10.57 -27.25 10.31
CA PRO A 399 -11.01 -28.20 9.30
C PRO A 399 -12.36 -27.83 8.67
N GLU A 400 -13.27 -27.22 9.44
CA GLU A 400 -14.57 -26.74 8.96
C GLU A 400 -14.43 -25.57 8.00
N MET A 401 -13.52 -24.62 8.28
CA MET A 401 -13.23 -23.50 7.38
C MET A 401 -12.65 -24.00 6.06
N ALA A 402 -11.67 -24.91 6.12
CA ALA A 402 -11.04 -25.49 4.93
C ALA A 402 -12.07 -26.26 4.09
N LYS A 403 -12.91 -27.10 4.73
CA LYS A 403 -13.98 -27.82 4.05
C LYS A 403 -14.99 -26.89 3.39
N LYS A 404 -15.42 -25.82 4.08
CA LYS A 404 -16.31 -24.80 3.52
C LYS A 404 -15.70 -24.14 2.27
N MET A 405 -14.40 -23.83 2.29
CA MET A 405 -13.72 -23.26 1.13
C MET A 405 -13.61 -24.26 -0.03
N GLN A 406 -13.37 -25.54 0.25
CA GLN A 406 -13.38 -26.59 -0.77
C GLN A 406 -14.77 -26.74 -1.41
N ASP A 407 -15.83 -26.77 -0.60
CA ASP A 407 -17.22 -26.86 -1.10
C ASP A 407 -17.56 -25.65 -1.99
N LEU A 408 -17.12 -24.45 -1.59
CA LEU A 408 -17.30 -23.23 -2.38
C LEU A 408 -16.48 -23.26 -3.67
N ALA A 409 -15.24 -23.77 -3.65
CA ALA A 409 -14.41 -23.92 -4.82
C ALA A 409 -15.05 -24.86 -5.86
N LEU A 410 -15.67 -25.95 -5.40
CA LEU A 410 -16.44 -26.87 -6.24
C LEU A 410 -17.69 -26.19 -6.81
N ALA A 411 -18.44 -25.46 -5.98
CA ALA A 411 -19.65 -24.76 -6.41
C ALA A 411 -19.37 -23.64 -7.43
N GLU A 412 -18.27 -22.92 -7.27
CA GLU A 412 -17.81 -21.88 -8.20
C GLU A 412 -17.09 -22.46 -9.42
N GLY A 413 -16.87 -23.78 -9.49
CA GLY A 413 -16.10 -24.40 -10.55
C GLY A 413 -14.71 -23.79 -10.67
N ALA A 414 -14.06 -23.48 -9.53
CA ALA A 414 -12.77 -22.78 -9.51
C ALA A 414 -11.73 -23.50 -10.37
N LEU A 415 -11.56 -24.82 -10.19
CA LEU A 415 -10.60 -25.60 -10.98
C LEU A 415 -10.95 -25.62 -12.49
N PRO A 416 -12.18 -25.96 -12.93
CA PRO A 416 -12.55 -25.84 -14.35
C PRO A 416 -12.39 -24.43 -14.93
N ARG A 417 -12.68 -23.36 -14.16
CA ARG A 417 -12.49 -21.97 -14.60
C ARG A 417 -11.02 -21.64 -14.76
N HIS A 418 -10.18 -21.97 -13.77
CA HIS A 418 -8.74 -21.78 -13.87
C HIS A 418 -8.16 -22.60 -15.02
N LEU A 419 -8.54 -23.87 -15.17
CA LEU A 419 -8.13 -24.72 -16.28
C LEU A 419 -8.60 -24.17 -17.62
N HIS A 420 -9.85 -23.69 -17.73
CA HIS A 420 -10.36 -23.05 -18.93
C HIS A 420 -9.58 -21.77 -19.25
N THR A 421 -9.29 -20.93 -18.26
CA THR A 421 -8.44 -19.74 -18.46
C THR A 421 -7.04 -20.16 -18.90
N SER A 422 -6.43 -21.18 -18.30
CA SER A 422 -5.10 -21.66 -18.70
C SER A 422 -5.09 -22.29 -20.12
N LEU A 423 -6.16 -22.99 -20.52
CA LEU A 423 -6.23 -23.71 -21.80
C LEU A 423 -6.78 -22.86 -22.97
N PHE A 424 -7.78 -22.02 -22.69
CA PHE A 424 -8.63 -21.32 -23.67
C PHE A 424 -8.64 -19.82 -23.47
N THR A 425 -7.58 -19.25 -22.87
CA THR A 425 -7.19 -17.89 -23.20
C THR A 425 -6.76 -17.83 -24.66
N ALA A 426 -7.79 -17.89 -25.52
CA ALA A 426 -7.71 -17.67 -26.95
C ALA A 426 -7.33 -16.21 -27.12
N SER A 427 -6.11 -16.01 -27.58
CA SER A 427 -5.61 -14.68 -27.84
C SER A 427 -5.17 -14.53 -29.27
N SER A 428 -6.05 -13.86 -30.01
CA SER A 428 -5.65 -12.69 -30.79
C SER A 428 -5.17 -11.51 -29.89
N ASP A 429 -5.09 -11.69 -28.56
CA ASP A 429 -4.81 -10.68 -27.54
C ASP A 429 -3.68 -11.11 -26.58
N ASN A 430 -2.41 -10.85 -26.87
CA ASN A 430 -1.21 -11.41 -26.18
C ASN A 430 -1.12 -11.27 -24.62
N ARG A 431 -2.13 -10.72 -23.95
CA ARG A 431 -2.26 -10.43 -22.51
C ARG A 431 -2.09 -11.60 -21.52
N LEU A 432 -2.16 -12.87 -21.94
CA LEU A 432 -2.31 -14.01 -21.01
C LEU A 432 -1.26 -15.12 -21.22
N LEU A 433 -0.22 -14.85 -22.01
CA LEU A 433 0.90 -15.79 -22.21
C LEU A 433 1.75 -16.01 -20.96
N THR A 434 1.65 -15.12 -19.96
CA THR A 434 2.26 -15.21 -18.63
C THR A 434 1.72 -16.36 -17.78
N HIS A 435 0.47 -16.79 -17.98
CA HIS A 435 -0.12 -17.91 -17.25
C HIS A 435 0.42 -19.29 -17.65
N ARG A 436 1.31 -19.39 -18.64
CA ARG A 436 1.83 -20.68 -19.14
C ARG A 436 2.89 -21.31 -18.25
N SER A 437 3.52 -20.56 -17.35
CA SER A 437 4.57 -21.09 -16.47
C SER A 437 4.01 -21.75 -15.20
N GLU A 438 2.72 -21.54 -14.89
CA GLU A 438 2.13 -21.80 -13.56
C GLU A 438 1.56 -23.21 -13.33
N VAL A 439 1.57 -24.11 -14.31
CA VAL A 439 0.83 -25.38 -14.23
C VAL A 439 1.72 -26.63 -14.27
N ASN A 440 3.05 -26.49 -14.31
CA ASN A 440 3.99 -27.63 -14.41
C ASN A 440 4.94 -27.83 -13.22
N SER A 441 4.56 -27.38 -12.01
CA SER A 441 5.31 -27.72 -10.78
C SER A 441 4.39 -27.87 -9.57
#